data_AF-A0AAX4P731-F1
#
_entry.id   AF-A0AAX4P731-F1
#
_cell.length_a   1.000
_cell.length_b   1.000
_cell.length_c   1.000
_cell.angle_alpha   90.00
_cell.angle_beta   90.00
_cell.angle_gamma   90.00
#
_symmetry.space_group_name_H-M   'P 1'
#
loop_
_entity.id
_entity.type
_entity.pdbx_description
1 polymer ?
#
loop_
_entity_poly.entity_id
_entity_poly.type
_entity_poly.pdbx_seq_one_letter_code
_entity_poly.pdbx_strand_id
1 'polypeptide(L)'
;MAASGRWIGALRSLGRSLGQPARQQAADLSNTQRRHVGNLPVKPNSYVEDWAHKRENVELTFRFDAKTLAILGTAGIVTPYLIYQVCVTEFQTKQQKAGVPVKKYWGRDD
;
A
#
# COMPACT_ATOMS: atom_id res chain seq x y z
N MET A 1 69.33 -4.03 32.83
CA MET A 1 69.53 -3.21 31.63
C MET A 1 68.26 -3.28 30.79
N ALA A 2 67.42 -2.24 30.85
CA ALA A 2 66.13 -2.17 30.17
C ALA A 2 66.05 -0.82 29.44
N ALA A 3 66.02 -0.82 28.10
CA ALA A 3 65.48 0.26 27.26
C ALA A 3 65.84 0.02 25.77
N SER A 4 65.14 -0.89 25.08
CA SER A 4 65.23 -0.98 23.61
C SER A 4 63.92 -1.29 22.89
N GLY A 5 62.79 -1.37 23.59
CA GLY A 5 61.50 -1.78 23.00
C GLY A 5 60.45 -0.68 22.76
N ARG A 6 60.65 0.56 23.25
CA ARG A 6 59.58 1.59 23.30
C ARG A 6 59.41 2.42 22.01
N TRP A 7 60.32 2.32 21.05
CA TRP A 7 60.31 3.19 19.87
C TRP A 7 59.53 2.63 18.66
N ILE A 8 59.39 1.30 18.57
CA ILE A 8 58.69 0.65 17.45
C ILE A 8 57.16 0.73 17.61
N GLY A 9 56.67 0.83 18.85
CA GLY A 9 55.23 1.00 19.15
C GLY A 9 54.70 2.39 18.79
N ALA A 10 55.48 3.44 19.06
CA ALA A 10 55.07 4.83 18.85
C ALA A 10 54.93 5.21 17.36
N LEU A 11 55.77 4.63 16.49
CA LEU A 11 55.68 4.85 15.04
C LEU A 11 54.44 4.18 14.42
N ARG A 12 53.95 3.08 15.01
CA ARG A 12 52.72 2.40 14.54
C ARG A 12 51.42 3.02 15.03
N SER A 13 51.45 3.84 16.09
CA SER A 13 50.28 4.61 16.54
C SER A 13 50.11 5.92 15.77
N LEU A 14 51.22 6.57 15.36
CA LEU A 14 51.21 7.79 14.54
C LEU A 14 50.71 7.55 13.11
N GLY A 15 51.01 6.39 12.52
CA GLY A 15 50.46 6.02 11.19
C GLY A 15 48.94 5.76 11.19
N ARG A 16 48.35 5.45 12.35
CA ARG A 16 46.91 5.20 12.48
C ARG A 16 46.09 6.46 12.76
N SER A 17 46.66 7.50 13.34
CA SER A 17 45.96 8.77 13.62
C SER A 17 45.81 9.68 12.40
N LEU A 18 46.68 9.54 11.38
CA LEU A 18 46.61 10.34 10.15
C LEU A 18 45.57 9.84 9.13
N GLY A 19 45.11 8.59 9.25
CA GLY A 19 44.10 7.99 8.36
C GLY A 19 42.67 7.98 8.92
N GLN A 20 42.48 8.44 10.16
CA GLN A 20 41.17 8.44 10.82
C GLN A 20 40.19 9.53 10.37
N PRO A 21 40.59 10.79 10.08
CA PRO A 21 39.60 11.83 9.80
C PRO A 21 38.87 11.62 8.47
N ALA A 22 39.55 11.11 7.44
CA ALA A 22 38.95 10.87 6.13
C ALA A 22 37.97 9.69 6.11
N ARG A 23 38.21 8.65 6.94
CA ARG A 23 37.29 7.50 7.07
C ARG A 23 36.06 7.84 7.91
N GLN A 24 36.20 8.70 8.91
CA GLN A 24 35.08 9.16 9.72
C GLN A 24 34.17 10.11 8.95
N GLN A 25 34.75 11.03 8.16
CA GLN A 25 33.97 11.92 7.27
C GLN A 25 33.18 11.15 6.20
N ALA A 26 33.74 10.07 5.62
CA ALA A 26 33.01 9.24 4.67
C ALA A 26 31.83 8.47 5.31
N ALA A 27 31.97 8.06 6.58
CA ALA A 27 30.90 7.40 7.32
C ALA A 27 29.77 8.40 7.68
N ASP A 28 30.09 9.61 8.11
CA ASP A 28 29.10 10.65 8.43
C ASP A 28 28.35 11.18 7.19
N LEU A 29 29.03 11.26 6.04
CA LEU A 29 28.40 11.63 4.77
C LEU A 29 27.43 10.57 4.25
N SER A 30 27.69 9.28 4.51
CA SER A 30 26.75 8.20 4.19
C SER A 30 25.50 8.18 5.08
N ASN A 31 25.64 8.63 6.32
CA ASN A 31 24.55 8.68 7.31
C ASN A 31 23.68 9.94 7.15
N THR A 32 24.16 10.92 6.38
CA THR A 32 23.35 12.04 5.86
C THR A 32 22.51 11.56 4.68
N GLN A 33 21.81 10.45 4.87
CA GLN A 33 20.78 9.93 3.98
C GLN A 33 19.78 11.07 3.78
N ARG A 34 19.66 11.56 2.55
CA ARG A 34 18.82 12.71 2.17
C ARG A 34 17.39 12.50 2.64
N ARG A 35 17.08 13.00 3.83
CA ARG A 35 15.75 13.01 4.42
C ARG A 35 14.89 13.96 3.59
N HIS A 36 14.23 13.44 2.57
CA HIS A 36 13.18 14.16 1.88
C HIS A 36 12.01 14.37 2.85
N VAL A 37 11.25 15.46 2.69
CA VAL A 37 10.07 15.77 3.51
C VAL A 37 9.14 14.55 3.45
N GLY A 38 8.95 13.89 4.61
CA GLY A 38 8.31 12.56 4.71
C GLY A 38 9.20 11.47 5.35
N ASN A 39 10.51 11.71 5.50
CA ASN A 39 11.44 10.82 6.20
C ASN A 39 11.31 10.95 7.74
N LEU A 40 10.09 10.76 8.26
CA LEU A 40 9.91 10.42 9.66
C LEU A 40 10.58 9.05 9.89
N PRO A 41 11.20 8.80 11.05
CA PRO A 41 11.80 7.51 11.37
C PRO A 41 10.71 6.46 11.58
N VAL A 42 10.07 6.03 10.49
CA VAL A 42 9.14 4.91 10.49
C VAL A 42 9.98 3.66 10.35
N LYS A 43 9.88 2.77 11.34
CA LYS A 43 10.52 1.47 11.28
C LYS A 43 9.73 0.60 10.28
N PRO A 44 10.32 0.19 9.14
CA PRO A 44 9.62 -0.67 8.21
C PRO A 44 9.32 -2.00 8.90
N ASN A 45 8.07 -2.45 8.78
CA ASN A 45 7.65 -3.75 9.25
C ASN A 45 7.39 -4.63 8.04
N SER A 46 8.23 -5.64 7.84
CA SER A 46 8.15 -6.55 6.68
C SER A 46 6.75 -7.14 6.50
N TYR A 47 6.06 -7.48 7.59
CA TYR A 47 4.72 -8.05 7.51
C TYR A 47 3.68 -7.04 6.99
N VAL A 48 3.83 -5.76 7.32
CA VAL A 48 2.92 -4.69 6.88
C VAL A 48 3.20 -4.34 5.43
N GLU A 49 4.47 -4.21 5.06
CA GLU A 49 4.86 -3.91 3.67
C GLU A 49 4.45 -5.05 2.74
N ASP A 50 4.67 -6.32 3.12
CA ASP A 50 4.25 -7.48 2.32
C ASP A 50 2.72 -7.56 2.16
N TRP A 51 1.98 -7.20 3.22
CA TRP A 51 0.52 -7.17 3.18
C TRP A 51 0.00 -6.06 2.27
N ALA A 52 0.58 -4.86 2.35
CA ALA A 52 0.25 -3.75 1.47
C ALA A 52 0.56 -4.11 0.00
N HIS A 53 1.77 -4.63 -0.25
CA HIS A 53 2.20 -5.05 -1.59
C HIS A 53 1.26 -6.08 -2.23
N LYS A 54 0.73 -7.05 -1.46
CA LYS A 54 -0.22 -8.03 -1.97
C LYS A 54 -1.58 -7.44 -2.35
N ARG A 55 -2.02 -6.37 -1.69
CA ARG A 55 -3.28 -5.69 -1.98
C ARG A 55 -3.17 -4.80 -3.20
N GLU A 56 -2.04 -4.10 -3.30
CA GLU A 56 -1.76 -3.22 -4.44
C GLU A 56 -1.62 -4.01 -5.74
N ASN A 57 -1.11 -5.25 -5.67
CA ASN A 57 -0.89 -6.11 -6.84
C ASN A 57 -1.85 -7.31 -6.91
N VAL A 58 -3.08 -7.14 -6.39
CA VAL A 58 -4.06 -8.24 -6.33
C VAL A 58 -4.40 -8.78 -7.72
N GLU A 59 -4.36 -7.93 -8.73
CA GLU A 59 -4.64 -8.21 -10.14
C GLU A 59 -3.67 -9.23 -10.75
N LEU A 60 -2.41 -9.27 -10.28
CA LEU A 60 -1.42 -10.25 -10.77
C LEU A 60 -1.76 -11.68 -10.32
N THR A 61 -2.52 -11.80 -9.23
CA THR A 61 -2.87 -13.09 -8.62
C THR A 61 -4.33 -13.48 -8.84
N PHE A 62 -5.15 -12.57 -9.36
CA PHE A 62 -6.57 -12.80 -9.57
C PHE A 62 -6.83 -13.87 -10.64
N ARG A 63 -7.82 -14.73 -10.38
CA ARG A 63 -8.23 -15.80 -11.31
C ARG A 63 -9.75 -15.86 -11.44
N PHE A 64 -10.21 -16.17 -12.65
CA PHE A 64 -11.60 -16.46 -12.93
C PHE A 64 -11.90 -17.93 -12.60
N ASP A 65 -12.35 -18.15 -11.37
CA ASP A 65 -12.85 -19.42 -10.89
C ASP A 65 -14.37 -19.34 -10.71
N ALA A 66 -15.03 -20.48 -10.58
CA ALA A 66 -16.48 -20.51 -10.33
C ALA A 66 -16.90 -19.64 -9.13
N LYS A 67 -16.06 -19.59 -8.08
CA LYS A 67 -16.31 -18.75 -6.90
C LYS A 67 -16.20 -17.25 -7.22
N THR A 68 -15.17 -16.81 -7.92
CA THR A 68 -14.98 -15.38 -8.23
C THR A 68 -16.02 -14.90 -9.24
N LEU A 69 -16.38 -15.74 -10.21
CA LEU A 69 -17.49 -15.48 -11.13
C LEU A 69 -18.85 -15.41 -10.41
N ALA A 70 -19.12 -16.29 -9.45
CA ALA A 70 -20.34 -16.22 -8.67
C ALA A 70 -20.44 -14.91 -7.86
N ILE A 71 -19.34 -14.49 -7.23
CA ILE A 71 -19.27 -13.20 -6.50
C ILE A 71 -19.48 -12.04 -7.47
N LEU A 72 -18.80 -12.03 -8.62
CA LEU A 72 -18.93 -10.97 -9.60
C LEU A 72 -20.35 -10.89 -10.19
N GLY A 73 -20.97 -12.04 -10.48
CA GLY A 73 -22.35 -12.09 -10.99
C GLY A 73 -23.37 -11.62 -9.95
N THR A 74 -23.24 -12.08 -8.70
CA THR A 74 -24.17 -11.70 -7.63
C THR A 74 -24.04 -10.23 -7.21
N ALA A 75 -22.82 -9.75 -7.02
CA ALA A 75 -22.57 -8.36 -6.63
C ALA A 75 -22.75 -7.39 -7.80
N GLY A 76 -22.29 -7.76 -9.00
CA GLY A 76 -22.27 -6.88 -10.17
C GLY A 76 -23.54 -6.86 -11.00
N ILE A 77 -24.34 -7.94 -10.98
CA ILE A 77 -25.55 -8.06 -11.82
C ILE A 77 -26.79 -8.25 -10.96
N VAL A 78 -26.83 -9.29 -10.13
CA VAL A 78 -28.05 -9.66 -9.41
C VAL A 78 -28.47 -8.58 -8.42
N THR A 79 -27.55 -8.12 -7.58
CA THR A 79 -27.82 -7.08 -6.58
C THR A 79 -28.38 -5.79 -7.19
N PRO A 80 -27.71 -5.14 -8.16
CA PRO A 80 -28.25 -3.91 -8.76
C PRO A 80 -29.55 -4.14 -9.53
N TYR A 81 -29.72 -5.29 -10.17
CA TYR A 81 -30.97 -5.63 -10.85
C TYR A 81 -32.15 -5.74 -9.88
N LEU A 82 -31.97 -6.43 -8.75
CA LEU A 82 -33.02 -6.55 -7.73
C LEU A 82 -33.35 -5.19 -7.11
N ILE A 83 -32.35 -4.38 -6.78
CA ILE A 83 -32.55 -3.02 -6.25
C ILE A 83 -33.38 -2.21 -7.25
N TYR A 84 -33.03 -2.26 -8.54
CA TYR A 84 -33.77 -1.58 -9.60
C TYR A 84 -35.24 -2.00 -9.63
N GLN A 85 -35.51 -3.31 -9.62
CA GLN A 85 -36.88 -3.83 -9.65
C GLN A 85 -37.71 -3.40 -8.45
N VAL A 86 -37.13 -3.43 -7.25
CA VAL A 86 -37.81 -2.98 -6.02
C VAL A 86 -38.12 -1.49 -6.11
N CYS A 87 -37.13 -0.66 -6.46
CA CYS A 87 -37.33 0.79 -6.58
C CYS A 87 -38.41 1.14 -7.61
N VAL A 88 -38.35 0.56 -8.80
CA VAL A 88 -39.37 0.79 -9.85
C VAL A 88 -40.76 0.40 -9.37
N THR A 89 -40.89 -0.79 -8.78
CA THR A 89 -42.18 -1.28 -8.27
C THR A 89 -42.75 -0.36 -7.18
N GLU A 90 -41.90 0.12 -6.26
CA GLU A 90 -42.32 1.09 -5.25
C GLU A 90 -42.78 2.42 -5.87
N PHE A 91 -42.04 2.95 -6.84
CA PHE A 91 -42.41 4.20 -7.51
C PHE A 91 -43.71 4.08 -8.29
N GLN A 92 -43.93 2.98 -9.01
CA GLN A 92 -45.18 2.74 -9.72
C GLN A 92 -46.35 2.60 -8.73
N THR A 93 -46.16 1.85 -7.64
CA THR A 93 -47.18 1.70 -6.58
C THR A 93 -47.57 3.05 -5.97
N LYS A 94 -46.59 3.94 -5.74
CA LYS A 94 -46.87 5.30 -5.23
C LYS A 94 -47.64 6.15 -6.23
N GLN A 95 -47.30 6.08 -7.52
CA GLN A 95 -48.00 6.81 -8.58
C GLN A 95 -49.44 6.34 -8.75
N GLN A 96 -49.68 5.02 -8.74
CA GLN A 96 -51.02 4.43 -8.78
C GLN A 96 -51.88 4.91 -7.60
N LYS A 97 -51.32 4.92 -6.38
CA LYS A 97 -52.01 5.44 -5.19
C LYS A 97 -52.32 6.94 -5.27
N ALA A 98 -51.46 7.71 -5.94
CA ALA A 98 -51.65 9.14 -6.14
C ALA A 98 -52.61 9.46 -7.32
N GLY A 99 -53.04 8.46 -8.10
CA GLY A 99 -53.86 8.67 -9.30
C GLY A 99 -53.11 9.33 -10.47
N VAL A 100 -51.77 9.34 -10.43
CA VAL A 100 -50.93 9.94 -11.47
C VAL A 100 -50.58 8.85 -12.50
N PRO A 101 -50.50 9.17 -13.81
CA PRO A 101 -50.07 8.22 -14.82
C PRO A 101 -48.72 7.59 -14.45
N VAL A 102 -48.63 6.26 -14.58
CA VAL A 102 -47.42 5.52 -14.24
C VAL A 102 -46.32 5.85 -15.24
N LYS A 103 -45.17 6.30 -14.74
CA LYS A 103 -43.99 6.52 -15.59
C LYS A 103 -43.43 5.20 -16.12
N LYS A 104 -43.10 5.18 -17.41
CA LYS A 104 -42.38 4.07 -18.04
C LYS A 104 -40.94 3.99 -17.54
N TYR A 105 -40.54 2.80 -17.11
CA TYR A 105 -39.17 2.49 -16.69
C TYR A 105 -38.54 1.47 -17.65
N TRP A 106 -37.22 1.40 -17.68
CA TRP A 106 -36.48 0.50 -18.56
C TRP A 106 -36.83 -0.97 -18.28
N GLY A 107 -37.19 -1.71 -19.34
CA GLY A 107 -37.56 -3.13 -19.22
C GLY A 107 -38.91 -3.39 -18.57
N ARG A 108 -39.80 -2.38 -18.53
CA ARG A 108 -41.18 -2.51 -18.04
C ARG A 108 -42.13 -1.77 -18.99
N ASP A 109 -43.16 -2.46 -19.47
CA ASP A 109 -44.06 -1.96 -20.53
C ASP A 109 -45.48 -1.63 -20.03
N ASP A 110 -45.67 -1.71 -18.71
CA ASP A 110 -46.88 -1.45 -17.93
C ASP A 110 -46.88 -0.04 -17.27
#